data_AF-A0AAW2PF36-F1
#
_entry.id   AF-A0AAW2PF36-F1
#
_cell.length_a   1.000
_cell.length_b   1.000
_cell.length_c   1.000
_cell.angle_alpha   90.00
_cell.angle_beta   90.00
_cell.angle_gamma   90.00
#
_symmetry.space_group_name_H-M   'P 1'
#
loop_
_entity.id
_entity.type
_entity.pdbx_description
1 polymer ?
#
loop_
_entity_poly.entity_id
_entity_poly.type
_entity_poly.pdbx_seq_one_letter_code
_entity_poly.pdbx_strand_id
1 'polypeptide(L)'
;MGSDAGQQNGGKAIRDPEKLKIIASNPRRYTGKPRVGTMRELARQCEYVQNNFDKVTVPFLTVHGTADGVTCPTSSKMLYEKASSEDKTLKLYEGLYHSLIQGEPDESANLVLADMRAWIDERVERYGSKCNGNK
;
A
#
# COMPACT_ATOMS: atom_id res chain seq x y z
N MET A 1 -10.95 -39.17 5.55
CA MET A 1 -10.13 -39.09 4.33
C MET A 1 -10.91 -38.30 3.30
N GLY A 2 -10.39 -37.15 2.92
CA GLY A 2 -11.04 -36.15 2.09
C GLY A 2 -10.20 -34.88 2.17
N SER A 3 -9.15 -34.87 1.37
CA SER A 3 -8.11 -33.85 1.31
C SER A 3 -8.70 -32.49 0.94
N ASP A 4 -8.83 -31.60 1.93
CA ASP A 4 -8.98 -30.18 1.68
C ASP A 4 -7.59 -29.60 1.39
N ALA A 5 -7.11 -29.84 0.16
CA ALA A 5 -6.02 -29.06 -0.39
C ALA A 5 -6.58 -27.67 -0.68
N GLY A 6 -6.68 -26.86 0.37
CA GLY A 6 -7.06 -25.46 0.27
C GLY A 6 -6.16 -24.76 -0.73
N GLN A 7 -6.72 -24.47 -1.90
CA GLN A 7 -6.09 -23.71 -2.97
C GLN A 7 -5.40 -22.48 -2.35
N GLN A 8 -4.07 -22.41 -2.45
CA GLN A 8 -3.29 -21.26 -1.97
C GLN A 8 -3.54 -20.06 -2.88
N ASN A 9 -4.72 -19.44 -2.78
CA ASN A 9 -5.07 -18.27 -3.58
C ASN A 9 -4.69 -16.99 -2.82
N GLY A 10 -3.38 -16.78 -2.63
CA GLY A 10 -2.83 -15.46 -2.37
C GLY A 10 -2.82 -14.65 -3.66
N GLY A 11 -4.00 -14.39 -4.26
CA GLY A 11 -4.11 -13.71 -5.56
C GLY A 11 -3.24 -12.47 -5.60
N LYS A 12 -2.40 -12.31 -6.65
CA LYS A 12 -1.26 -11.37 -6.84
C LYS A 12 -1.03 -10.35 -5.71
N ALA A 13 -0.81 -10.86 -4.49
CA ALA A 13 -0.65 -10.06 -3.29
C ALA A 13 0.78 -10.13 -2.78
N ILE A 14 1.33 -11.35 -2.79
CA ILE A 14 2.70 -11.68 -2.42
C ILE A 14 3.34 -12.32 -3.65
N ARG A 15 4.46 -11.77 -4.11
CA ARG A 15 5.19 -12.26 -5.28
C ARG A 15 6.29 -13.25 -4.89
N ASP A 16 6.99 -12.98 -3.81
CA ASP A 16 8.08 -13.81 -3.29
C ASP A 16 7.53 -15.04 -2.54
N PRO A 17 7.82 -16.27 -3.03
CA PRO A 17 7.32 -17.50 -2.40
C PRO A 17 7.86 -17.74 -0.99
N GLU A 18 9.09 -17.32 -0.66
CA GLU A 18 9.66 -17.51 0.68
C GLU A 18 8.99 -16.56 1.67
N LYS A 19 8.74 -15.31 1.26
CA LYS A 19 7.97 -14.36 2.07
C LYS A 19 6.53 -14.84 2.25
N LEU A 20 5.93 -15.45 1.22
CA LEU A 20 4.60 -16.06 1.35
C LEU A 20 4.56 -17.15 2.43
N LYS A 21 5.58 -18.03 2.49
CA LYS A 21 5.68 -19.05 3.55
C LYS A 21 5.77 -18.44 4.95
N ILE A 22 6.56 -17.37 5.11
CA ILE A 22 6.68 -16.65 6.39
C ILE A 22 5.34 -16.02 6.80
N ILE A 23 4.65 -15.37 5.86
CA ILE A 23 3.34 -14.75 6.15
C ILE A 23 2.29 -15.83 6.44
N ALA A 24 2.34 -16.97 5.75
CA ALA A 24 1.43 -18.09 5.96
C ALA A 24 1.67 -18.82 7.30
N SER A 25 2.90 -18.83 7.82
CA SER A 25 3.21 -19.47 9.11
C SER A 25 2.82 -18.64 10.33
N ASN A 26 2.42 -17.38 10.15
CA ASN A 26 2.01 -16.51 11.25
C ASN A 26 0.69 -17.00 11.89
N PRO A 27 0.69 -17.46 13.16
CA PRO A 27 -0.51 -17.98 13.82
C PRO A 27 -1.57 -16.91 14.10
N ARG A 28 -1.22 -15.62 13.97
CA ARG A 28 -2.15 -14.49 14.10
C ARG A 28 -2.78 -14.08 12.77
N ARG A 29 -2.41 -14.72 11.66
CA ARG A 29 -3.00 -14.44 10.36
C ARG A 29 -4.44 -14.94 10.30
N TYR A 30 -5.35 -14.09 9.86
CA TYR A 30 -6.69 -14.51 9.52
C TYR A 30 -6.69 -15.33 8.22
N THR A 31 -7.21 -16.56 8.28
CA THR A 31 -7.26 -17.50 7.14
C THR A 31 -8.67 -17.79 6.65
N GLY A 32 -9.69 -17.21 7.30
CA GLY A 32 -11.09 -17.38 6.90
C GLY A 32 -11.48 -16.52 5.70
N LYS A 33 -12.68 -16.77 5.16
CA LYS A 33 -13.29 -15.90 4.15
C LYS A 33 -13.67 -14.54 4.77
N PRO A 34 -13.55 -13.41 4.05
CA PRO A 34 -14.00 -12.12 4.55
C PRO A 34 -15.45 -12.18 5.06
N ARG A 35 -15.68 -11.68 6.28
CA ARG A 35 -17.01 -11.67 6.89
C ARG A 35 -17.90 -10.65 6.17
N VAL A 36 -19.19 -10.98 5.98
CA VAL A 36 -20.13 -10.11 5.25
C VAL A 36 -20.22 -8.71 5.84
N GLY A 37 -20.27 -8.59 7.17
CA GLY A 37 -20.27 -7.29 7.85
C GLY A 37 -19.00 -6.47 7.55
N THR A 38 -17.83 -7.11 7.52
CA THR A 38 -16.57 -6.46 7.15
C THR A 38 -16.57 -6.02 5.69
N MET A 39 -17.03 -6.86 4.77
CA MET A 39 -17.10 -6.51 3.35
C MET A 39 -18.05 -5.34 3.08
N ARG A 40 -19.20 -5.29 3.78
CA ARG A 40 -20.13 -4.16 3.72
C ARG A 40 -19.46 -2.86 4.15
N GLU A 41 -18.76 -2.87 5.29
CA GLU A 41 -18.09 -1.66 5.76
C GLU A 41 -16.92 -1.26 4.87
N LEU A 42 -16.16 -2.22 4.33
CA LEU A 42 -15.10 -1.94 3.35
C LEU A 42 -15.67 -1.23 2.12
N ALA A 43 -16.76 -1.74 1.53
CA ALA A 43 -17.41 -1.10 0.39
C ALA A 43 -17.89 0.32 0.72
N ARG A 44 -18.58 0.48 1.87
CA ARG A 44 -19.08 1.79 2.32
C ARG A 44 -17.95 2.80 2.55
N GLN A 45 -16.82 2.36 3.14
CA GLN A 45 -15.67 3.23 3.37
C GLN A 45 -14.95 3.57 2.07
N CYS A 46 -14.79 2.62 1.14
CA CYS A 46 -14.21 2.90 -0.17
C CYS A 46 -15.03 3.96 -0.93
N GLU A 47 -16.35 3.86 -0.93
CA GLU A 47 -17.24 4.84 -1.54
C GLU A 47 -17.12 6.21 -0.86
N TYR A 48 -17.20 6.24 0.48
CA TYR A 48 -17.04 7.48 1.24
C TYR A 48 -15.71 8.17 0.93
N VAL A 49 -14.58 7.46 0.97
CA VAL A 49 -13.28 8.04 0.71
C VAL A 49 -13.18 8.56 -0.73
N GLN A 50 -13.64 7.79 -1.72
CA GLN A 50 -13.60 8.20 -3.14
C GLN A 50 -14.42 9.48 -3.41
N ASN A 51 -15.55 9.64 -2.72
CA ASN A 51 -16.41 10.83 -2.80
C ASN A 51 -15.86 12.04 -2.03
N ASN A 52 -14.76 11.89 -1.30
CA ASN A 52 -14.16 12.94 -0.48
C ASN A 52 -12.65 13.10 -0.75
N PHE A 53 -12.13 12.60 -1.87
CA PHE A 53 -10.70 12.75 -2.19
C PHE A 53 -10.27 14.21 -2.25
N ASP A 54 -11.11 15.09 -2.79
CA ASP A 54 -10.91 16.54 -2.82
C ASP A 54 -10.60 17.13 -1.45
N LYS A 55 -11.14 16.56 -0.37
CA LYS A 55 -10.89 17.05 1.00
C LYS A 55 -9.51 16.71 1.54
N VAL A 56 -8.71 15.90 0.85
CA VAL A 56 -7.33 15.58 1.26
C VAL A 56 -6.40 16.73 0.88
N THR A 57 -5.97 17.50 1.88
CA THR A 57 -5.12 18.70 1.71
C THR A 57 -3.70 18.54 2.24
N VAL A 58 -3.44 17.53 3.05
CA VAL A 58 -2.12 17.28 3.65
C VAL A 58 -1.12 16.75 2.60
N PRO A 59 0.20 16.97 2.77
CA PRO A 59 1.19 16.32 1.93
C PRO A 59 1.09 14.79 1.98
N PHE A 60 1.19 14.11 0.83
CA PHE A 60 1.13 12.64 0.81
C PHE A 60 1.90 11.98 -0.33
N LEU A 61 2.38 10.76 -0.06
CA LEU A 61 2.93 9.83 -1.03
C LEU A 61 1.97 8.67 -1.22
N THR A 62 1.61 8.40 -2.47
CA THR A 62 0.91 7.17 -2.86
C THR A 62 1.86 6.29 -3.66
N VAL A 63 2.01 5.03 -3.23
CA VAL A 63 2.81 4.00 -3.90
C VAL A 63 1.92 2.81 -4.26
N HIS A 64 2.07 2.24 -5.45
CA HIS A 64 1.22 1.13 -5.90
C HIS A 64 1.92 0.25 -6.94
N GLY A 65 1.77 -1.08 -6.88
CA GLY A 65 2.30 -2.01 -7.88
C GLY A 65 1.34 -2.24 -9.05
N THR A 66 1.78 -2.13 -10.30
CA THR A 66 0.85 -2.19 -11.45
C THR A 66 0.22 -3.57 -11.68
N ALA A 67 0.80 -4.62 -11.08
CA ALA A 67 0.29 -5.99 -11.13
C ALA A 67 -0.43 -6.41 -9.83
N ASP A 68 -0.79 -5.47 -8.96
CA ASP A 68 -1.61 -5.71 -7.77
C ASP A 68 -2.94 -6.40 -8.14
N GLY A 69 -3.16 -7.60 -7.59
CA GLY A 69 -4.39 -8.39 -7.79
C GLY A 69 -5.44 -8.22 -6.69
N VAL A 70 -5.19 -7.37 -5.71
CA VAL A 70 -6.05 -7.10 -4.56
C VAL A 70 -6.69 -5.73 -4.67
N THR A 71 -5.93 -4.70 -5.04
CA THR A 71 -6.44 -3.33 -5.25
C THR A 71 -6.05 -2.78 -6.62
N CYS A 72 -6.81 -1.79 -7.12
CA CYS A 72 -6.60 -1.28 -8.47
C CYS A 72 -5.71 -0.03 -8.47
N PRO A 73 -4.65 0.04 -9.31
CA PRO A 73 -3.82 1.24 -9.44
C PRO A 73 -4.59 2.49 -9.89
N THR A 74 -5.73 2.31 -10.57
CA THR A 74 -6.59 3.42 -11.00
C THR A 74 -7.16 4.20 -9.81
N SER A 75 -7.47 3.55 -8.70
CA SER A 75 -7.95 4.23 -7.49
C SER A 75 -6.86 5.12 -6.87
N SER A 76 -5.59 4.68 -6.91
CA SER A 76 -4.45 5.51 -6.50
C SER A 76 -4.24 6.71 -7.42
N LYS A 77 -4.42 6.54 -8.74
CA LYS A 77 -4.43 7.66 -9.70
C LYS A 77 -5.55 8.65 -9.40
N MET A 78 -6.77 8.16 -9.14
CA MET A 78 -7.92 9.00 -8.81
C MET A 78 -7.68 9.83 -7.54
N LEU A 79 -7.08 9.26 -6.50
CA LEU A 79 -6.71 10.01 -5.29
C LEU A 79 -5.72 11.13 -5.64
N TYR A 80 -4.66 10.80 -6.37
CA TYR A 80 -3.66 11.78 -6.80
C TYR A 80 -4.28 12.92 -7.63
N GLU A 81 -5.15 12.60 -8.58
CA GLU A 81 -5.79 13.59 -9.44
C GLU A 81 -6.76 14.48 -8.66
N LYS A 82 -7.62 13.90 -7.82
CA LYS A 82 -8.74 14.61 -7.19
C LYS A 82 -8.38 15.33 -5.90
N ALA A 83 -7.33 14.92 -5.18
CA ALA A 83 -7.00 15.55 -3.91
C ALA A 83 -6.64 17.04 -4.05
N SER A 84 -7.07 17.89 -3.11
CA SER A 84 -6.68 19.31 -3.10
C SER A 84 -5.28 19.57 -2.54
N SER A 85 -4.55 18.54 -2.08
CA SER A 85 -3.16 18.67 -1.65
C SER A 85 -2.27 19.23 -2.76
N GLU A 86 -1.49 20.26 -2.42
CA GLU A 86 -0.50 20.87 -3.31
C GLU A 86 0.82 20.08 -3.34
N ASP A 87 1.09 19.31 -2.28
CA ASP A 87 2.30 18.50 -2.13
C ASP A 87 1.97 17.00 -2.12
N LYS A 88 1.67 16.47 -3.31
CA LYS A 88 1.30 15.07 -3.51
C LYS A 88 2.21 14.40 -4.52
N THR A 89 2.50 13.12 -4.28
CA THR A 89 3.34 12.31 -5.16
C THR A 89 2.69 10.95 -5.39
N LEU A 90 2.70 10.49 -6.65
CA LEU A 90 2.27 9.14 -7.02
C LEU A 90 3.45 8.40 -7.67
N LYS A 91 3.78 7.20 -7.15
CA LYS A 91 4.73 6.28 -7.77
C LYS A 91 4.05 4.95 -8.06
N LEU A 92 4.10 4.54 -9.32
CA LEU A 92 3.61 3.24 -9.78
C LEU A 92 4.80 2.36 -10.12
N TYR A 93 4.87 1.18 -9.50
CA TYR A 93 5.97 0.25 -9.70
C TYR A 93 5.55 -0.85 -10.67
N GLU A 94 6.15 -0.85 -11.85
CA GLU A 94 5.75 -1.75 -12.94
C GLU A 94 5.97 -3.23 -12.57
N GLY A 95 4.92 -4.04 -12.69
CA GLY A 95 4.95 -5.48 -12.44
C GLY A 95 4.98 -5.90 -10.96
N LEU A 96 5.06 -4.96 -10.01
CA LEU A 96 4.97 -5.27 -8.57
C LEU A 96 3.51 -5.58 -8.18
N TYR A 97 3.34 -6.43 -7.18
CA TYR A 97 2.07 -6.90 -6.61
C TYR A 97 1.62 -6.00 -5.45
N HIS A 98 0.61 -6.43 -4.70
CA HIS A 98 -0.01 -5.68 -3.60
C HIS A 98 0.96 -5.32 -2.46
N SER A 99 1.69 -6.30 -1.92
CA SER A 99 2.53 -6.12 -0.73
C SER A 99 3.94 -5.68 -1.14
N LEU A 100 4.06 -4.39 -1.47
CA LEU A 100 5.30 -3.80 -2.00
C LEU A 100 6.53 -4.02 -1.09
N ILE A 101 6.34 -3.99 0.24
CA ILE A 101 7.44 -4.08 1.21
C ILE A 101 7.64 -5.52 1.71
N GLN A 102 6.56 -6.23 2.04
CA GLN A 102 6.65 -7.55 2.67
C GLN A 102 6.45 -8.72 1.71
N GLY A 103 6.05 -8.48 0.46
CA GLY A 103 5.72 -9.54 -0.49
C GLY A 103 6.46 -9.52 -1.81
N GLU A 104 7.19 -8.46 -2.14
CA GLU A 104 8.09 -8.40 -3.29
C GLU A 104 9.49 -8.93 -2.94
N PRO A 105 10.33 -9.32 -3.92
CA PRO A 105 11.75 -9.61 -3.70
C PRO A 105 12.47 -8.44 -3.02
N ASP A 106 13.55 -8.73 -2.29
CA ASP A 106 14.26 -7.73 -1.47
C ASP A 106 14.73 -6.52 -2.27
N GLU A 107 15.19 -6.71 -3.51
CA GLU A 107 15.58 -5.59 -4.39
C GLU A 107 14.43 -4.60 -4.60
N SER A 108 13.25 -5.11 -4.98
CA SER A 108 12.05 -4.29 -5.21
C SER A 108 11.53 -3.66 -3.90
N ALA A 109 11.53 -4.40 -2.80
CA ALA A 109 11.13 -3.88 -1.50
C ALA A 109 12.08 -2.75 -1.02
N ASN A 110 13.39 -2.93 -1.22
CA ASN A 110 14.40 -1.92 -0.86
C ASN A 110 14.28 -0.66 -1.73
N LEU A 111 13.96 -0.80 -3.02
CA LEU A 111 13.65 0.35 -3.89
C LEU A 111 12.46 1.14 -3.34
N VAL A 112 11.35 0.48 -3.02
CA VAL A 112 10.15 1.13 -2.47
C VAL A 112 10.46 1.82 -1.14
N LEU A 113 11.19 1.16 -0.25
CA LEU A 113 11.59 1.74 1.05
C LEU A 113 12.51 2.96 0.88
N ALA A 114 13.47 2.89 -0.04
CA ALA A 114 14.36 4.01 -0.36
C ALA A 114 13.57 5.21 -0.88
N ASP A 115 12.60 4.98 -1.77
CA ASP A 115 11.71 6.01 -2.28
C ASP A 115 10.85 6.66 -1.19
N MET A 116 10.27 5.85 -0.30
CA MET A 116 9.50 6.35 0.84
C MET A 116 10.36 7.20 1.76
N ARG A 117 11.57 6.72 2.07
CA ARG A 117 12.51 7.46 2.91
C ARG A 117 12.90 8.79 2.26
N ALA A 118 13.29 8.78 0.99
CA ALA A 118 13.68 9.99 0.28
C ALA A 118 12.55 11.04 0.28
N TRP A 119 11.31 10.61 0.09
CA TRP A 119 10.13 11.49 0.14
C TRP A 119 9.92 12.10 1.53
N ILE A 120 10.17 11.33 2.60
CA ILE A 120 10.09 11.82 3.98
C ILE A 120 11.23 12.79 4.26
N ASP A 121 12.48 12.42 3.94
CA ASP A 121 13.68 13.21 4.21
C ASP A 121 13.58 14.59 3.53
N GLU A 122 13.10 14.65 2.28
CA GLU A 122 12.82 15.89 1.54
C GLU A 122 11.82 16.81 2.28
N ARG A 123 10.80 16.24 2.92
CA ARG A 123 9.77 17.00 3.65
C ARG A 123 10.19 17.42 5.03
N VAL A 124 11.03 16.61 5.68
CA VAL A 124 11.70 17.03 6.91
C VAL A 124 12.60 18.23 6.63
N GLU A 125 13.32 18.25 5.50
CA GLU A 125 14.12 19.40 5.10
C GLU A 125 13.26 20.61 4.74
N ARG A 126 12.17 20.42 3.98
CA ARG A 126 11.28 21.49 3.51
C ARG A 126 10.44 22.11 4.62
N TYR A 127 9.82 21.29 5.47
CA TYR A 127 8.82 21.71 6.45
C TYR A 127 9.32 21.62 7.90
N GLY A 128 10.44 20.95 8.15
CA GLY A 128 11.02 20.86 9.48
C GLY A 128 11.50 22.22 9.99
N SER A 129 11.44 22.39 11.31
CA SER A 129 11.96 23.60 11.95
C SER A 129 13.47 23.70 11.71
N LYS A 130 13.93 24.83 11.17
CA LYS A 130 15.37 25.11 11.09
C LYS A 130 15.89 25.36 12.51
N CYS A 131 16.73 24.47 13.02
CA CYS A 131 17.48 24.73 14.24
C CYS A 131 18.47 25.87 13.95
N ASN A 132 18.11 27.10 14.31
CA ASN A 132 19.05 28.21 14.34
C ASN A 132 20.03 27.96 15.49
N GLY A 133 21.11 27.25 15.18
CA GLY A 133 22.21 27.04 16.12
C GLY A 133 22.94 28.35 16.37
N ASN A 134 22.53 29.10 17.39
CA ASN A 134 23.40 30.07 18.02
C ASN A 134 24.50 29.28 18.74
N LYS A 135 25.68 29.20 18.11
CA LYS A 135 26.94 28.96 18.81
C LYS A 135 27.43 30.25 19.43
#